data_AF-A0A7S4CRQ3-F1
#
_entry.id   AF-A0A7S4CRQ3-F1
#
_cell.length_a   1.000
_cell.length_b   1.000
_cell.length_c   1.000
_cell.angle_alpha   90.00
_cell.angle_beta   90.00
_cell.angle_gamma   90.00
#
_symmetry.space_group_name_H-M   'P 1'
#
loop_
_entity.id
_entity.type
_entity.pdbx_description
1 polymer ?
#
loop_
_entity_poly.entity_id
_entity_poly.type
_entity_poly.pdbx_seq_one_letter_code
_entity_poly.pdbx_strand_id
1 'polypeptide(L)'
;EILQVLEFTSDRKRMTVVARSSSGELYAFMKGADSHVLPLVTDGENNSFCIEQLAAMSKEGLRTLAIASKRISLADYEKWKVTYEAAALSLNDREAEVAEAAKQMEFDMKLLGCTGVEDRLQDR
;
A
#
# COMPACT_ATOMS: atom_id res chain seq x y z
N GLU A 1 -10.62 -10.70 8.76
CA GLU A 1 -11.44 -9.50 9.03
C GLU A 1 -10.69 -8.27 8.51
N ILE A 2 -11.38 -7.33 7.85
CA ILE A 2 -10.78 -6.04 7.49
C ILE A 2 -11.00 -5.07 8.64
N LEU A 3 -9.92 -4.48 9.15
CA LEU A 3 -9.97 -3.56 10.29
C LEU A 3 -9.93 -2.10 9.86
N GLN A 4 -9.18 -1.78 8.81
CA GLN A 4 -9.05 -0.42 8.30
C GLN A 4 -8.76 -0.44 6.80
N VAL A 5 -9.31 0.55 6.09
CA VAL A 5 -9.00 0.81 4.69
C VAL A 5 -8.44 2.22 4.57
N LEU A 6 -7.26 2.32 3.96
CA LEU A 6 -6.62 3.57 3.57
C LEU A 6 -6.86 3.75 2.08
N GLU A 7 -7.89 4.54 1.76
CA GLU A 7 -8.44 4.65 0.41
C GLU A 7 -7.44 5.16 -0.63
N PHE A 8 -7.67 4.75 -1.88
CA PHE A 8 -6.94 5.30 -3.01
C PHE A 8 -7.27 6.78 -3.18
N THR A 9 -6.23 7.60 -3.37
CA THR A 9 -6.38 8.98 -3.87
C THR A 9 -5.41 9.23 -5.01
N SER A 10 -5.74 10.18 -5.88
CA SER A 10 -4.87 10.59 -7.00
C SER A 10 -3.50 11.07 -6.53
N ASP A 11 -3.40 11.62 -5.32
CA ASP A 11 -2.15 12.09 -4.73
C ASP A 11 -1.31 10.94 -4.18
N ARG A 12 -1.94 9.95 -3.54
CA ARG A 12 -1.24 8.82 -2.91
C ARG A 12 -0.89 7.72 -3.90
N LYS A 13 -1.71 7.54 -4.96
CA LYS A 13 -1.61 6.52 -6.02
C LYS A 13 -1.41 5.08 -5.52
N ARG A 14 -1.94 4.81 -4.32
CA ARG A 14 -1.90 3.51 -3.66
C ARG A 14 -3.06 3.39 -2.68
N MET A 15 -3.41 2.15 -2.37
CA MET A 15 -4.44 1.77 -1.41
C MET A 15 -3.83 0.75 -0.46
N THR A 16 -4.18 0.84 0.82
CA THR A 16 -3.73 -0.11 1.85
C THR A 16 -4.91 -0.61 2.66
N VAL A 17 -4.91 -1.89 2.98
CA VAL A 17 -5.87 -2.52 3.90
C VAL A 17 -5.13 -3.10 5.08
N VAL A 18 -5.62 -2.84 6.29
CA VAL A 18 -5.20 -3.54 7.51
C VAL A 18 -6.20 -4.65 7.78
N ALA A 19 -5.71 -5.88 7.89
CA ALA A 19 -6.53 -7.07 8.04
C ALA A 19 -6.02 -7.97 9.17
N ARG A 20 -6.96 -8.65 9.82
CA ARG A 20 -6.73 -9.71 10.81
C ARG A 20 -6.97 -11.07 10.19
N SER A 21 -6.00 -11.97 10.28
CA SER A 21 -6.13 -13.37 9.87
C SER A 21 -7.03 -14.16 10.83
N SER A 22 -7.36 -15.40 10.46
CA SER A 22 -8.04 -16.34 11.36
C SER A 22 -7.20 -16.75 12.58
N SER A 23 -5.87 -16.69 12.47
CA SER A 23 -4.92 -16.89 13.58
C SER A 23 -4.82 -15.68 14.52
N GLY A 24 -5.49 -14.57 14.20
CA GLY A 24 -5.44 -13.32 14.98
C GLY A 24 -4.27 -12.40 14.62
N GLU A 25 -3.45 -12.77 13.64
CA GLU A 25 -2.31 -11.98 13.19
C GLU A 25 -2.75 -10.79 12.34
N LEU A 26 -2.06 -9.66 12.49
CA LEU A 26 -2.35 -8.42 11.77
C LEU A 26 -1.36 -8.18 10.64
N TYR A 27 -1.90 -7.78 9.51
CA TYR A 27 -1.14 -7.42 8.31
C TYR A 27 -1.68 -6.15 7.70
N ALA A 28 -0.78 -5.29 7.22
CA ALA A 28 -1.12 -4.29 6.20
C ALA A 28 -0.75 -4.86 4.83
N PHE A 29 -1.65 -4.73 3.87
CA PHE A 29 -1.41 -5.03 2.46
C PHE A 29 -1.61 -3.76 1.64
N MET A 30 -0.62 -3.40 0.85
CA MET A 30 -0.62 -2.23 -0.02
C MET A 30 -0.55 -2.65 -1.48
N LYS A 31 -1.33 -1.99 -2.32
CA LYS A 31 -1.17 -2.01 -3.77
C LYS A 31 -1.16 -0.60 -4.34
N GLY A 32 -0.35 -0.34 -5.35
CA GLY A 32 -0.28 0.98 -5.97
C GLY A 32 0.72 1.07 -7.11
N ALA A 33 0.89 2.29 -7.63
CA ALA A 33 1.92 2.58 -8.61
C ALA A 33 3.31 2.26 -8.04
N ASP A 34 4.16 1.64 -8.85
CA ASP A 34 5.55 1.31 -8.53
C ASP A 34 6.31 2.51 -7.92
N SER A 35 6.21 3.68 -8.54
CA SER A 35 6.78 4.95 -8.07
C SER A 35 6.33 5.39 -6.68
N HIS A 36 5.20 4.89 -6.18
CA HIS A 36 4.62 5.28 -4.87
C HIS A 36 4.72 4.15 -3.83
N VAL A 37 4.88 2.90 -4.26
CA VAL A 37 5.04 1.73 -3.38
C VAL A 37 6.51 1.44 -3.10
N LEU A 38 7.37 1.45 -4.14
CA LEU A 38 8.79 1.08 -3.99
C LEU A 38 9.56 1.95 -2.97
N PRO A 39 9.31 3.27 -2.84
CA PRO A 39 9.97 4.08 -1.80
C PRO A 39 9.60 3.71 -0.35
N LEU A 40 8.53 2.93 -0.16
CA LEU A 40 8.04 2.50 1.15
C LEU A 40 8.49 1.08 1.52
N VAL A 41 9.18 0.41 0.58
CA VAL A 41 9.73 -0.93 0.77
C VAL A 41 11.15 -0.84 1.30
N THR A 42 11.47 -1.61 2.33
CA THR A 42 12.77 -1.61 3.01
C THR A 42 13.58 -2.88 2.79
N ASP A 43 12.97 -3.95 2.24
CA ASP A 43 13.64 -5.23 2.06
C ASP A 43 14.70 -5.13 0.95
N GLY A 44 15.97 -5.37 1.30
CA GLY A 44 17.14 -5.26 0.43
C GLY A 44 17.34 -6.46 -0.51
N GLU A 45 17.97 -6.18 -1.65
CA GLU A 45 18.51 -7.10 -2.67
C GLU A 45 17.56 -8.07 -3.42
N ASN A 46 16.44 -8.52 -2.83
CA ASN A 46 15.51 -9.47 -3.48
C ASN A 46 14.42 -8.82 -4.37
N ASN A 47 14.43 -7.51 -4.53
CA ASN A 47 13.40 -6.79 -5.30
C ASN A 47 13.79 -6.57 -6.77
N SER A 48 15.05 -6.83 -7.16
CA SER A 48 15.57 -6.54 -8.51
C SER A 48 14.72 -7.19 -9.59
N PHE A 49 14.40 -8.47 -9.43
CA PHE A 49 13.54 -9.20 -10.36
C PHE A 49 12.17 -8.54 -10.50
N CYS A 50 11.50 -8.21 -9.39
CA CYS A 50 10.17 -7.60 -9.43
C CYS A 50 10.19 -6.22 -10.11
N ILE A 51 11.22 -5.41 -9.85
CA ILE A 51 11.41 -4.09 -10.46
C ILE A 51 11.67 -4.22 -11.96
N GLU A 52 12.47 -5.19 -12.39
CA GLU A 52 12.68 -5.49 -13.81
C GLU A 52 11.40 -5.92 -14.50
N GLN A 53 10.59 -6.78 -13.87
CA GLN A 53 9.29 -7.21 -14.41
C GLN A 53 8.30 -6.03 -14.52
N LEU A 54 8.24 -5.15 -13.52
CA LEU A 54 7.44 -3.92 -13.60
C LEU A 54 7.84 -3.07 -14.81
N ALA A 55 9.14 -2.88 -15.04
CA ALA A 55 9.63 -2.13 -16.18
C ALA A 55 9.34 -2.83 -17.52
N ALA A 56 9.45 -4.17 -17.59
CA ALA A 56 9.14 -4.95 -18.78
C ALA A 56 7.65 -4.86 -19.15
N MET A 57 6.75 -5.12 -18.20
CA MET A 57 5.31 -5.05 -18.40
C MET A 57 4.85 -3.64 -18.81
N SER A 58 5.46 -2.60 -18.20
CA SER A 58 5.17 -1.20 -18.56
C SER A 58 5.56 -0.89 -20.01
N LYS A 59 6.70 -1.42 -20.49
CA LYS A 59 7.12 -1.30 -21.91
C LYS A 59 6.18 -2.01 -22.87
N GLU A 60 5.56 -3.09 -22.43
CA GLU A 60 4.54 -3.82 -23.19
C GLU A 60 3.16 -3.13 -23.15
N GLY A 61 3.02 -2.01 -22.43
CA GLY A 61 1.77 -1.23 -22.36
C GLY A 61 0.79 -1.71 -21.30
N LEU A 62 1.18 -2.63 -20.42
CA LEU A 62 0.33 -3.11 -19.34
C LEU A 62 0.28 -2.08 -18.20
N ARG A 63 -0.87 -1.96 -17.55
CA ARG A 63 -0.99 -1.22 -16.29
C ARG A 63 -0.36 -2.02 -15.17
N THR A 64 0.73 -1.50 -14.61
CA THR A 64 1.47 -2.18 -13.56
C THR A 64 1.04 -1.74 -12.17
N LEU A 65 1.06 -2.67 -11.21
CA LEU A 65 0.96 -2.37 -9.78
C LEU A 65 2.04 -3.12 -9.02
N ALA A 66 2.62 -2.47 -8.03
CA ALA A 66 3.45 -3.11 -7.02
C ALA A 66 2.60 -3.45 -5.80
N ILE A 67 2.88 -4.61 -5.18
CA ILE A 67 2.16 -5.12 -4.02
C ILE A 67 3.16 -5.36 -2.90
N ALA A 68 2.88 -4.82 -1.72
CA ALA A 68 3.72 -4.95 -0.55
C ALA A 68 2.88 -5.30 0.69
N SER A 69 3.53 -5.86 1.71
CA SER A 69 2.88 -6.13 3.00
C SER A 69 3.82 -5.92 4.17
N LYS A 70 3.24 -5.74 5.35
CA LYS A 70 3.98 -5.88 6.60
C LYS A 70 3.12 -6.52 7.68
N ARG A 71 3.76 -7.26 8.57
CA ARG A 71 3.12 -7.74 9.80
C ARG A 71 3.10 -6.60 10.82
N ILE A 72 2.02 -6.50 11.58
CA ILE A 72 1.83 -5.44 12.58
C ILE A 72 1.57 -6.11 13.93
N SER A 73 2.15 -5.58 15.00
CA SER A 73 1.78 -6.01 16.34
C SER A 73 0.42 -5.42 16.74
N LEU A 74 -0.31 -6.10 17.63
CA LEU A 74 -1.58 -5.56 18.13
C LEU A 74 -1.39 -4.20 18.80
N ALA A 75 -0.33 -4.04 19.59
CA ALA A 75 -0.01 -2.80 20.29
C ALA A 75 0.28 -1.63 19.33
N ASP A 76 1.05 -1.88 18.25
CA ASP A 76 1.33 -0.85 17.25
C ASP A 76 0.07 -0.46 16.48
N TYR A 77 -0.77 -1.45 16.16
CA TYR A 77 -2.05 -1.18 15.50
C TYR A 77 -2.98 -0.33 16.37
N GLU A 78 -3.15 -0.67 17.64
CA GLU A 78 -4.01 0.07 18.56
C GLU A 78 -3.51 1.50 18.76
N LYS A 79 -2.20 1.68 18.94
CA LYS A 79 -1.58 3.00 19.03
C LYS A 79 -1.80 3.83 17.77
N TRP A 80 -1.56 3.22 16.60
CA TRP A 80 -1.75 3.88 15.33
C TRP A 80 -3.22 4.24 15.07
N LYS A 81 -4.15 3.36 15.45
CA LYS A 81 -5.58 3.57 15.26
C LYS A 81 -6.05 4.83 15.98
N VAL A 82 -5.61 5.06 17.22
CA VAL A 82 -5.92 6.29 17.96
C VAL A 82 -5.42 7.54 17.21
N THR A 83 -4.19 7.50 16.69
CA THR A 83 -3.63 8.60 15.89
C THR A 83 -4.44 8.83 14.62
N TYR A 84 -4.82 7.77 13.92
CA TYR A 84 -5.59 7.86 12.68
C TYR A 84 -7.01 8.40 12.91
N GLU A 85 -7.69 7.97 13.97
CA GLU A 85 -9.01 8.47 14.35
C GLU A 85 -8.96 9.94 14.77
N ALA A 86 -7.93 10.35 15.52
CA ALA A 86 -7.73 11.75 15.87
C ALA A 86 -7.51 12.62 14.61
N ALA A 87 -6.67 12.16 13.69
CA ALA A 87 -6.43 12.83 12.41
C ALA A 87 -7.71 12.95 11.56
N ALA A 88 -8.54 11.91 11.54
CA ALA A 88 -9.80 11.91 10.80
C ALA A 88 -10.86 12.86 11.40
N LEU A 89 -10.78 13.13 12.71
CA LEU A 89 -11.64 14.06 13.43
C LEU A 89 -11.10 15.50 13.48
N SER A 90 -9.89 15.74 12.95
CA SER A 90 -9.29 17.07 12.99
C SER A 90 -10.11 18.08 12.19
N LEU A 91 -10.28 19.28 12.77
CA LEU A 91 -11.04 20.38 12.18
C LEU A 91 -10.19 21.22 11.21
N ASN A 92 -8.87 21.19 11.38
CA ASN A 92 -7.90 21.93 10.57
C ASN A 92 -6.94 20.91 9.94
N ASP A 93 -6.61 21.07 8.66
CA ASP A 93 -5.60 20.24 7.96
C ASP A 93 -5.83 18.72 8.02
N ARG A 94 -7.09 18.29 8.18
CA ARG A 94 -7.53 16.88 8.23
C ARG A 94 -6.89 16.01 7.15
N GLU A 95 -6.83 16.49 5.91
CA GLU A 95 -6.26 15.74 4.79
C GLU A 95 -4.76 15.46 4.98
N ALA A 96 -4.01 16.44 5.48
CA ALA A 96 -2.58 16.29 5.73
C ALA A 96 -2.32 15.37 6.92
N GLU A 97 -3.09 15.51 8.01
CA GLU A 97 -2.95 14.64 9.19
C GLU A 97 -3.28 13.18 8.86
N VAL A 98 -4.36 12.93 8.11
CA VAL A 98 -4.73 11.59 7.66
C VAL A 98 -3.68 11.01 6.72
N ALA A 99 -3.11 11.83 5.83
CA ALA A 99 -2.03 11.40 4.93
C ALA A 99 -0.77 10.98 5.70
N GLU A 100 -0.40 11.73 6.74
CA GLU A 100 0.75 11.41 7.58
C GLU A 100 0.50 10.15 8.44
N ALA A 101 -0.67 10.03 9.05
CA ALA A 101 -1.07 8.82 9.77
C ALA A 101 -1.06 7.60 8.84
N ALA A 102 -1.60 7.72 7.62
CA ALA A 102 -1.55 6.67 6.62
C ALA A 102 -0.10 6.27 6.27
N LYS A 103 0.79 7.25 6.07
CA LYS A 103 2.21 7.00 5.76
C LYS A 103 2.92 6.22 6.87
N GLN A 104 2.60 6.46 8.14
CA GLN A 104 3.15 5.68 9.27
C GLN A 104 2.78 4.20 9.19
N MET A 105 1.53 3.89 8.83
CA MET A 105 1.09 2.50 8.59
C MET A 105 1.70 1.89 7.32
N GLU A 106 2.17 2.72 6.41
CA GLU A 106 2.63 2.28 5.08
C GLU A 106 4.15 2.20 4.94
N PHE A 107 4.91 2.67 5.93
CA PHE A 107 6.38 2.58 5.92
C PHE A 107 6.88 1.20 6.35
N ASP A 108 8.11 0.85 5.96
CA ASP A 108 8.79 -0.41 6.32
C ASP A 108 8.06 -1.66 5.82
N MET A 109 7.70 -1.64 4.53
CA MET A 109 6.98 -2.73 3.88
C MET A 109 7.93 -3.71 3.21
N LYS A 110 7.47 -4.96 3.09
CA LYS A 110 8.11 -5.99 2.28
C LYS A 110 7.40 -6.11 0.94
N LEU A 111 8.14 -5.99 -0.17
CA LEU A 111 7.60 -6.23 -1.50
C LEU A 111 7.19 -7.70 -1.63
N LEU A 112 5.97 -7.95 -2.07
CA LEU A 112 5.45 -9.30 -2.32
C LEU A 112 5.51 -9.66 -3.80
N GLY A 113 5.34 -8.67 -4.68
CA GLY A 113 5.37 -8.89 -6.11
C GLY A 113 4.76 -7.73 -6.90
N CYS A 114 4.50 -7.99 -8.17
CA CYS A 114 3.88 -7.04 -9.09
C CYS A 114 2.83 -7.72 -9.96
N THR A 115 1.95 -6.90 -10.54
CA THR A 115 0.94 -7.34 -11.51
C THR A 115 1.01 -6.47 -12.75
N GLY A 116 0.76 -7.04 -13.92
CA GLY A 116 0.48 -6.31 -15.16
C GLY A 116 -0.95 -6.60 -15.60
N VAL A 117 -1.74 -5.55 -15.81
CA VAL A 117 -3.12 -5.64 -16.28
C VAL A 117 -3.19 -5.07 -17.68
N GLU A 118 -3.58 -5.90 -18.63
CA GLU A 118 -3.83 -5.47 -20.01
C GLU A 118 -5.21 -4.80 -20.09
N ASP A 119 -5.26 -3.57 -20.61
CA ASP A 119 -6.50 -2.96 -21.05
C ASP A 119 -6.84 -3.50 -22.44
N ARG A 120 -7.72 -4.49 -22.52
CA ARG A 120 -8.20 -4.97 -23.83
C ARG A 120 -9.01 -3.88 -24.51
N LEU A 121 -8.46 -3.35 -25.60
CA LEU A 121 -9.22 -2.55 -26.55
C LEU A 121 -10.20 -3.46 -27.29
N GLN A 122 -11.39 -2.95 -27.63
CA GLN A 122 -12.33 -3.73 -28.46
C GLN A 122 -11.68 -4.06 -29.80
N ASP A 123 -11.70 -5.34 -30.17
CA ASP A 123 -11.45 -5.77 -31.54
C ASP A 123 -12.46 -5.07 -32.45
N ARG A 124 -11.95 -4.42 -33.49
CA ARG A 124 -12.76 -3.61 -34.40
C ARG A 124 -13.57 -4.46 -35.37
#